data_AF-K2C7S1-F1
#
_entry.id   AF-K2C7S1-F1
#
_cell.length_a   1.000
_cell.length_b   1.000
_cell.length_c   1.000
_cell.angle_alpha   90.00
_cell.angle_beta   90.00
_cell.angle_gamma   90.00
#
_symmetry.space_group_name_H-M   'P 1'
#
loop_
_entity.id
_entity.type
_entity.pdbx_description
1 polymer ?
#
loop_
_entity_poly.entity_id
_entity_poly.type
_entity_poly.pdbx_seq_one_letter_code
_entity_poly.pdbx_strand_id
1 'polypeptide(L)'
;MSDNTLLLPKQVEADPRYKTLLKLLASRTEKLWPGSEVFIPVAAFSDELKAALMAAKENDRLARGVEGIERTLGIESRGLALVDKRATEKRVQRISRLLIMSSDGAERFYRKVEAILREHGQRVMAVRITADSRQLGEYLFGPEKAVKLLMIEHKESVAAALLALADQT
;
A
#
# COMPACT_ATOMS: atom_id res chain seq x y z
N MET A 1 -20.62 -1.02 -14.70
CA MET A 1 -19.26 -0.53 -14.44
C MET A 1 -18.49 -1.71 -13.92
N SER A 2 -17.41 -2.12 -14.59
CA SER A 2 -16.76 -3.40 -14.31
C SER A 2 -16.20 -3.42 -12.89
N ASP A 3 -16.77 -4.26 -12.02
CA ASP A 3 -16.24 -4.61 -10.71
C ASP A 3 -14.84 -5.21 -10.90
N ASN A 4 -13.83 -4.35 -10.92
CA ASN A 4 -12.45 -4.78 -10.98
C ASN A 4 -12.02 -5.14 -9.56
N THR A 5 -12.48 -6.28 -9.07
CA THR A 5 -12.08 -6.83 -7.76
C THR A 5 -10.56 -6.92 -7.72
N LEU A 6 -9.94 -6.11 -6.87
CA LEU A 6 -8.49 -6.11 -6.69
C LEU A 6 -8.04 -7.46 -6.15
N LEU A 7 -7.19 -8.16 -6.90
CA LEU A 7 -6.62 -9.43 -6.45
C LEU A 7 -5.47 -9.16 -5.50
N LEU A 8 -5.50 -9.75 -4.30
CA LEU A 8 -4.43 -9.63 -3.30
C LEU A 8 -3.29 -10.62 -3.63
N PRO A 9 -2.08 -10.53 -3.05
CA PRO A 9 -1.05 -11.55 -3.26
C PRO A 9 -1.60 -12.97 -3.03
N LYS A 10 -1.20 -13.96 -3.85
CA LYS A 10 -1.70 -15.34 -3.74
C LYS A 10 -1.54 -15.93 -2.34
N GLN A 11 -0.43 -15.60 -1.68
CA GLN A 11 -0.15 -16.02 -0.31
C GLN A 11 -1.19 -15.48 0.68
N VAL A 12 -1.68 -14.25 0.47
CA VAL A 12 -2.75 -13.65 1.28
C VAL A 12 -4.08 -14.35 1.02
N GLU A 13 -4.40 -14.62 -0.25
CA GLU A 13 -5.66 -15.30 -0.63
C GLU A 13 -5.74 -16.74 -0.09
N ALA A 14 -4.59 -17.40 0.07
CA ALA A 14 -4.50 -18.76 0.61
C ALA A 14 -4.41 -18.81 2.15
N ASP A 15 -4.21 -17.67 2.83
CA ASP A 15 -4.09 -17.61 4.29
C ASP A 15 -5.48 -17.76 4.96
N PRO A 16 -5.63 -18.54 6.05
CA PRO A 16 -6.89 -18.66 6.77
C PRO A 16 -7.51 -17.32 7.21
N ARG A 17 -6.68 -16.29 7.42
CA ARG A 17 -7.10 -14.94 7.83
C ARG A 17 -7.61 -14.10 6.65
N TYR A 18 -7.58 -14.59 5.42
CA TYR A 18 -8.00 -13.85 4.23
C TYR A 18 -9.38 -13.19 4.36
N LYS A 19 -10.37 -13.94 4.86
CA LYS A 19 -11.73 -13.42 5.05
C LYS A 19 -11.79 -12.31 6.11
N THR A 20 -11.00 -12.43 7.17
CA THR A 20 -10.89 -11.42 8.23
C THR A 20 -10.25 -10.16 7.67
N LEU A 21 -9.18 -10.29 6.89
CA LEU A 21 -8.55 -9.18 6.19
C LEU A 21 -9.54 -8.43 5.28
N LEU A 22 -10.29 -9.14 4.43
CA LEU A 22 -11.27 -8.51 3.55
C LEU A 22 -12.34 -7.73 4.33
N LYS A 23 -12.82 -8.28 5.45
CA LYS A 23 -13.77 -7.58 6.32
C LYS A 23 -13.16 -6.29 6.89
N LEU A 24 -11.91 -6.33 7.34
CA LEU A 24 -11.22 -5.15 7.84
C LEU A 24 -11.05 -4.09 6.76
N LEU A 25 -10.57 -4.49 5.58
CA LEU A 25 -10.35 -3.59 4.45
C LEU A 25 -11.65 -2.93 3.95
N ALA A 26 -12.80 -3.59 4.13
CA ALA A 26 -14.10 -3.04 3.74
C ALA A 26 -14.80 -2.22 4.84
N SER A 27 -14.65 -2.61 6.11
CA SER A 27 -15.44 -2.04 7.21
C SER A 27 -14.86 -0.73 7.78
N ARG A 28 -13.55 -0.55 7.71
CA ARG A 28 -12.87 0.64 8.25
C ARG A 28 -12.29 1.48 7.12
N THR A 29 -13.15 2.06 6.30
CA THR A 29 -12.71 2.91 5.18
C THR A 29 -13.09 4.36 5.38
N GLU A 30 -12.22 5.25 4.91
CA GLU A 30 -12.42 6.69 4.89
C GLU A 30 -12.11 7.23 3.50
N LYS A 31 -12.69 8.39 3.16
CA LYS A 31 -12.23 9.12 1.98
C LYS A 31 -10.75 9.48 2.13
N LEU A 32 -10.00 9.34 1.05
CA LEU A 32 -8.59 9.71 1.01
C LEU A 32 -8.38 11.19 1.34
N TRP A 33 -9.30 12.06 0.94
CA TRP A 33 -9.45 13.44 1.40
C TRP A 33 -10.91 13.89 1.15
N PRO A 34 -11.41 15.00 1.72
CA PRO A 34 -12.84 15.32 1.75
C PRO A 34 -13.58 15.26 0.39
N GLY A 35 -12.95 15.72 -0.69
CA GLY A 35 -13.51 15.69 -2.04
C GLY A 35 -13.05 14.51 -2.91
N SER A 36 -12.37 13.52 -2.35
CA SER A 36 -11.99 12.30 -3.08
C SER A 36 -13.19 11.36 -3.25
N GLU A 37 -13.20 10.65 -4.37
CA GLU A 37 -14.06 9.47 -4.58
C GLU A 37 -13.34 8.18 -4.17
N VAL A 38 -12.04 8.25 -3.87
CA VAL A 38 -11.25 7.10 -3.44
C VAL A 38 -11.42 6.90 -1.95
N PHE A 39 -11.94 5.73 -1.58
CA PHE A 39 -11.97 5.25 -0.21
C PHE A 39 -10.76 4.37 0.05
N ILE A 40 -10.12 4.56 1.20
CA ILE A 40 -8.97 3.77 1.64
C ILE A 40 -9.25 3.13 3.00
N PRO A 41 -8.75 1.91 3.24
CA PRO A 41 -8.75 1.32 4.56
C PRO A 41 -7.92 2.15 5.55
N VAL A 42 -8.39 2.19 6.79
CA VAL A 42 -7.71 2.75 7.95
C VAL A 42 -7.40 1.62 8.92
N ALA A 43 -6.15 1.54 9.33
CA ALA A 43 -5.65 0.49 10.21
C ALA A 43 -4.87 1.07 11.39
N ALA A 44 -4.80 0.31 12.49
CA ALA A 44 -3.95 0.67 13.61
C ALA A 44 -2.48 0.52 13.22
N PHE A 45 -1.62 1.39 13.77
CA PHE A 45 -0.17 1.18 13.73
C PHE A 45 0.24 0.16 14.81
N SER A 46 -0.26 -1.08 14.66
CA SER A 46 -0.08 -2.18 15.62
C SER A 46 1.34 -2.73 15.61
N ASP A 47 1.68 -3.55 16.60
CA ASP A 47 3.02 -4.14 16.72
C ASP A 47 3.32 -5.16 15.62
N GLU A 48 2.30 -5.88 15.13
CA GLU A 48 2.41 -6.79 13.98
C GLU A 48 2.72 -6.02 12.70
N LEU A 49 2.01 -4.90 12.47
CA LEU A 49 2.25 -4.06 11.29
C LEU A 49 3.64 -3.42 11.37
N LYS A 50 4.01 -2.91 12.54
CA LYS A 50 5.35 -2.39 12.85
C LYS A 50 6.44 -3.42 12.52
N ALA A 51 6.31 -4.65 13.01
CA ALA A 51 7.25 -5.73 12.73
C ALA A 51 7.34 -6.05 11.22
N ALA A 52 6.21 -6.10 10.52
CA ALA A 52 6.20 -6.30 9.07
C ALA A 52 6.91 -5.18 8.30
N LEU A 53 6.73 -3.92 8.72
CA LEU A 53 7.41 -2.77 8.12
C LEU A 53 8.91 -2.75 8.43
N MET A 54 9.31 -3.12 9.64
CA MET A 54 10.73 -3.26 9.99
C MET A 54 11.40 -4.35 9.17
N ALA A 55 10.78 -5.53 9.05
CA ALA A 55 11.29 -6.60 8.20
C ALA A 55 11.39 -6.14 6.73
N ALA A 56 10.40 -5.43 6.21
CA ALA A 56 10.48 -4.86 4.86
C ALA A 56 11.64 -3.85 4.72
N LYS A 57 11.86 -3.01 5.74
CA LYS A 57 12.98 -2.07 5.77
C LYS A 57 14.33 -2.78 5.76
N GLU A 58 14.53 -3.78 6.63
CA GLU A 58 15.78 -4.53 6.76
C GLU A 58 16.16 -5.30 5.49
N ASN A 59 15.17 -5.58 4.63
CA ASN A 59 15.38 -6.23 3.34
C ASN A 59 15.48 -5.23 2.17
N ASP A 60 15.59 -3.92 2.43
CA ASP A 60 15.60 -2.85 1.42
C ASP A 60 14.37 -2.82 0.51
N ARG A 61 13.21 -3.25 1.03
CA ARG A 61 11.93 -3.34 0.30
C ARG A 61 11.01 -2.16 0.57
N LEU A 62 11.56 -0.99 0.92
CA LEU A 62 10.78 0.23 1.17
C LEU A 62 11.24 1.39 0.30
N ALA A 63 10.32 1.94 -0.48
CA ALA A 63 10.46 3.27 -1.05
C ALA A 63 9.75 4.32 -0.17
N ARG A 64 10.23 5.56 -0.21
CA ARG A 64 9.78 6.65 0.66
C ARG A 64 9.46 7.89 -0.13
N GLY A 65 8.43 8.60 0.33
CA GLY A 65 8.02 9.88 -0.24
C GLY A 65 7.38 9.74 -1.62
N VAL A 66 6.60 10.74 -2.00
CA VAL A 66 5.81 10.71 -3.23
C VAL A 66 6.71 10.56 -4.47
N GLU A 67 7.71 11.42 -4.62
CA GLU A 67 8.54 11.50 -5.83
C GLU A 67 9.34 10.21 -6.08
N GLY A 68 9.88 9.61 -5.01
CA GLY A 68 10.59 8.33 -5.10
C GLY A 68 9.66 7.20 -5.54
N ILE A 69 8.46 7.15 -4.96
CA ILE A 69 7.45 6.14 -5.28
C ILE A 69 6.94 6.29 -6.71
N GLU A 70 6.62 7.50 -7.17
CA GLU A 70 6.23 7.79 -8.55
C GLU A 70 7.31 7.37 -9.54
N ARG A 71 8.58 7.67 -9.24
CA ARG A 71 9.70 7.25 -10.09
C ARG A 71 9.79 5.73 -10.19
N THR A 72 9.75 5.03 -9.06
CA THR A 72 9.81 3.55 -9.03
C THR A 72 8.66 2.94 -9.82
N LEU A 73 7.42 3.36 -9.54
CA LEU A 73 6.23 2.86 -10.22
C LEU A 73 6.22 3.19 -11.72
N GLY A 74 6.71 4.36 -12.12
CA GLY A 74 6.84 4.75 -13.52
C GLY A 74 7.86 3.90 -14.28
N ILE A 75 9.00 3.57 -13.67
CA ILE A 75 9.98 2.63 -14.26
C ILE A 75 9.36 1.24 -14.44
N GLU A 76 8.65 0.75 -13.42
CA GLU A 76 7.99 -0.56 -13.48
C GLU A 76 6.89 -0.61 -14.53
N SER A 77 6.03 0.40 -14.58
CA SER A 77 4.93 0.51 -15.53
C SER A 77 5.44 0.47 -16.98
N ARG A 78 6.54 1.19 -17.27
CA ARG A 78 7.19 1.13 -18.59
C ARG A 78 7.74 -0.27 -18.91
N GLY A 79 8.41 -0.92 -17.95
CA GLY A 79 8.92 -2.28 -18.12
C GLY A 79 7.79 -3.29 -18.40
N LEU A 80 6.69 -3.18 -17.67
CA LEU A 80 5.51 -4.01 -17.86
C LEU A 80 4.86 -3.79 -19.22
N ALA A 81 4.71 -2.54 -19.65
CA ALA A 81 4.14 -2.25 -20.96
C ALA A 81 4.96 -2.87 -22.11
N LEU A 82 6.29 -2.95 -21.98
CA LEU A 82 7.14 -3.62 -22.96
C LEU A 82 6.94 -5.14 -22.98
N VAL A 83 6.71 -5.75 -21.81
CA VAL A 83 6.41 -7.18 -21.69
C VAL A 83 5.01 -7.49 -22.23
N ASP A 84 4.01 -6.67 -21.88
CA ASP A 84 2.62 -6.85 -22.30
C ASP A 84 2.47 -6.75 -23.83
N LYS A 85 3.24 -5.87 -24.49
CA LYS A 85 3.30 -5.80 -25.97
C LYS A 85 3.77 -7.10 -26.63
N ARG A 86 4.49 -7.96 -25.90
CA ARG A 86 5.02 -9.24 -26.40
C ARG A 86 4.14 -10.43 -25.99
N ALA A 87 3.18 -10.23 -25.10
CA ALA A 87 2.32 -11.28 -24.60
C ALA A 87 1.07 -11.44 -25.48
N THR A 88 0.70 -12.68 -25.80
CA THR A 88 -0.51 -13.01 -26.57
C THR A 88 -1.78 -12.91 -25.73
N GLU A 89 -1.65 -12.95 -24.39
CA GLU A 89 -2.76 -12.93 -23.44
C GLU A 89 -2.61 -11.80 -22.42
N LYS A 90 -3.75 -11.24 -21.99
CA LYS A 90 -3.80 -10.19 -20.99
C LYS A 90 -3.49 -10.78 -19.61
N ARG A 91 -2.39 -10.35 -19.00
CA ARG A 91 -1.97 -10.83 -17.68
C ARG A 91 -2.98 -10.43 -16.61
N VAL A 92 -3.34 -11.39 -15.76
CA VAL A 92 -4.08 -11.13 -14.52
C VAL A 92 -3.25 -10.24 -13.60
N GLN A 93 -3.77 -9.08 -13.24
CA GLN A 93 -3.08 -8.12 -12.37
C GLN A 93 -3.43 -8.36 -10.91
N ARG A 94 -2.45 -8.13 -10.05
CA ARG A 94 -2.50 -8.41 -8.62
C ARG A 94 -1.77 -7.34 -7.87
N ILE A 95 -2.28 -7.00 -6.69
CA ILE A 95 -1.62 -6.12 -5.75
C ILE A 95 -0.25 -6.70 -5.44
N SER A 96 0.77 -5.91 -5.74
CA SER A 96 2.17 -6.24 -5.50
C SER A 96 2.94 -5.08 -4.87
N ARG A 97 2.27 -3.96 -4.63
CA ARG A 97 2.75 -2.80 -3.89
C ARG A 97 1.69 -2.31 -2.93
N LEU A 98 2.14 -1.94 -1.74
CA LEU A 98 1.28 -1.40 -0.69
C LEU A 98 1.81 -0.05 -0.27
N LEU A 99 0.98 0.99 -0.41
CA LEU A 99 1.25 2.29 0.16
C LEU A 99 0.78 2.32 1.62
N ILE A 100 1.66 2.78 2.50
CA ILE A 100 1.34 3.06 3.90
C ILE A 100 1.49 4.57 4.08
N MET A 101 0.42 5.24 4.52
CA MET A 101 0.42 6.68 4.73
C MET A 101 0.05 7.05 6.16
N SER A 102 0.69 8.10 6.67
CA SER A 102 0.35 8.67 7.97
C SER A 102 -1.00 9.40 7.95
N SER A 103 -1.56 9.62 9.13
CA SER A 103 -2.85 10.29 9.33
C SER A 103 -2.78 11.84 9.30
N ASP A 104 -1.58 12.42 9.33
CA ASP A 104 -1.31 13.86 9.42
C ASP A 104 -0.93 14.50 8.06
N GLY A 105 -1.38 13.89 6.96
CA GLY A 105 -1.19 14.42 5.62
C GLY A 105 -2.04 15.67 5.39
N ALA A 106 -1.47 16.69 4.72
CA ALA A 106 -2.28 17.78 4.20
C ALA A 106 -3.04 17.30 2.94
N GLU A 107 -4.17 17.93 2.61
CA GLU A 107 -4.97 17.55 1.43
C GLU A 107 -4.14 17.50 0.14
N ARG A 108 -3.26 18.48 -0.10
CA ARG A 108 -2.35 18.51 -1.26
C ARG A 108 -1.48 17.25 -1.37
N PHE A 109 -1.13 16.64 -0.24
CA PHE A 109 -0.36 15.40 -0.20
C PHE A 109 -1.26 14.22 -0.56
N TYR A 110 -2.46 14.12 0.02
CA TYR A 110 -3.41 13.05 -0.30
C TYR A 110 -3.88 13.08 -1.76
N ARG A 111 -3.99 14.27 -2.38
CA ARG A 111 -4.25 14.40 -3.84
C ARG A 111 -3.13 13.78 -4.69
N LYS A 112 -1.87 13.90 -4.28
CA LYS A 112 -0.75 13.22 -4.96
C LYS A 112 -0.84 11.70 -4.80
N VAL A 113 -1.18 11.23 -3.60
CA VAL A 113 -1.42 9.79 -3.36
C VAL A 113 -2.58 9.28 -4.24
N GLU A 114 -3.64 10.07 -4.40
CA GLU A 114 -4.75 9.72 -5.27
C GLU A 114 -4.32 9.58 -6.73
N ALA A 115 -3.46 10.48 -7.22
CA ALA A 115 -2.91 10.40 -8.57
C ALA A 115 -2.15 9.08 -8.78
N ILE A 116 -1.29 8.69 -7.82
CA ILE A 116 -0.58 7.40 -7.84
C ILE A 116 -1.57 6.22 -7.92
N LEU A 117 -2.63 6.25 -7.11
CA LEU A 117 -3.63 5.18 -7.10
C LEU A 117 -4.45 5.12 -8.39
N ARG A 118 -4.77 6.26 -9.00
CA ARG A 118 -5.48 6.29 -10.29
C ARG A 118 -4.61 5.79 -11.44
N GLU A 119 -3.31 6.10 -11.42
CA GLU A 119 -2.37 5.67 -12.46
C GLU A 119 -1.96 4.18 -12.31
N HIS A 120 -1.76 3.70 -11.09
CA HIS A 120 -1.17 2.39 -10.82
C HIS A 120 -2.08 1.41 -10.05
N GLY A 121 -3.36 1.75 -9.86
CA GLY A 121 -4.29 1.04 -8.97
C GLY A 121 -4.54 -0.43 -9.29
N GLN A 122 -4.19 -0.90 -10.47
CA GLN A 122 -4.28 -2.33 -10.82
C GLN A 122 -3.30 -3.21 -10.04
N ARG A 123 -2.24 -2.62 -9.46
CA ARG A 123 -1.19 -3.33 -8.70
C ARG A 123 -0.78 -2.65 -7.40
N VAL A 124 -1.30 -1.45 -7.14
CA VAL A 124 -1.00 -0.64 -5.97
C VAL A 124 -2.27 -0.50 -5.14
N MET A 125 -2.18 -0.86 -3.87
CA MET A 125 -3.21 -0.57 -2.87
C MET A 125 -2.64 0.41 -1.84
N ALA A 126 -3.50 1.16 -1.16
CA ALA A 126 -3.10 2.05 -0.08
C ALA A 126 -3.86 1.77 1.21
N VAL A 127 -3.20 2.02 2.34
CA VAL A 127 -3.75 1.97 3.69
C VAL A 127 -3.27 3.20 4.46
N ARG A 128 -4.18 3.87 5.17
CA ARG A 128 -3.84 4.89 6.16
C ARG A 128 -3.66 4.24 7.52
N ILE A 129 -2.59 4.57 8.21
CA ILE A 129 -2.38 4.12 9.58
C ILE A 129 -2.79 5.19 10.57
N THR A 130 -3.27 4.80 11.75
CA THR A 130 -3.53 5.70 12.88
C THR A 130 -2.22 6.08 13.59
N ALA A 131 -1.29 6.66 12.83
CA ALA A 131 -0.05 7.22 13.33
C ALA A 131 0.32 8.44 12.47
N ASP A 132 0.85 9.47 13.12
CA ASP A 132 1.38 10.63 12.42
C ASP A 132 2.71 10.30 11.74
N SER A 133 3.18 11.24 10.93
CA SER A 133 4.39 11.06 10.15
C SER A 133 5.65 10.92 11.01
N ARG A 134 5.67 11.53 12.20
CA ARG A 134 6.79 11.45 13.13
C ARG A 134 6.83 10.08 13.79
N GLN A 135 5.70 9.57 14.29
CA GLN A 135 5.60 8.24 14.86
C GLN A 135 6.05 7.15 13.87
N LEU A 136 5.59 7.23 12.62
CA LEU A 136 6.01 6.29 11.57
C LEU A 136 7.50 6.43 11.24
N GLY A 137 7.97 7.67 11.12
CA GLY A 137 9.36 7.97 10.75
C GLY A 137 10.36 7.57 11.83
N GLU A 138 10.08 7.89 13.09
CA GLU A 138 10.92 7.56 14.24
C GLU A 138 11.06 6.06 14.41
N TYR A 139 9.95 5.33 14.30
CA TYR A 139 9.95 3.88 14.44
C TYR A 139 10.83 3.19 13.39
N LEU A 140 10.74 3.61 12.12
CA LEU A 140 11.45 2.94 11.03
C LEU A 140 12.86 3.47 10.80
N PHE A 141 13.09 4.77 10.92
CA PHE A 141 14.32 5.43 10.46
C PHE A 141 15.10 6.12 11.57
N GLY A 142 14.65 6.01 12.82
CA GLY A 142 15.30 6.56 13.99
C GLY A 142 14.88 7.99 14.34
N PRO A 143 15.46 8.57 15.39
CA PRO A 143 15.00 9.81 16.00
C PRO A 143 14.83 10.97 15.01
N GLU A 144 13.82 11.81 15.26
CA GLU A 144 13.52 13.04 14.50
C GLU A 144 13.18 12.83 13.01
N LYS A 145 13.02 11.58 12.56
CA LYS A 145 12.56 11.29 11.20
C LYS A 145 11.05 11.38 11.11
N ALA A 146 10.58 11.96 10.01
CA ALA A 146 9.17 12.02 9.67
C ALA A 146 8.93 11.42 8.28
N VAL A 147 7.92 10.56 8.15
CA VAL A 147 7.54 9.92 6.90
C VAL A 147 6.03 9.96 6.72
N LYS A 148 5.58 10.58 5.62
CA LYS A 148 4.15 10.66 5.28
C LYS A 148 3.68 9.53 4.38
N LEU A 149 4.58 8.97 3.57
CA LEU A 149 4.27 7.92 2.61
C LEU A 149 5.43 6.94 2.49
N LEU A 150 5.10 5.66 2.59
CA LEU A 150 5.96 4.54 2.28
C LEU A 150 5.29 3.70 1.19
N MET A 151 6.10 3.06 0.37
CA MET A 151 5.66 1.95 -0.46
C MET A 151 6.44 0.72 -0.04
N ILE A 152 5.72 -0.32 0.35
CA ILE A 152 6.28 -1.66 0.49
C ILE A 152 6.41 -2.25 -0.91
N GLU A 153 7.63 -2.64 -1.21
CA GLU A 153 8.02 -3.33 -2.43
C GLU A 153 8.03 -4.84 -2.20
N HIS A 154 7.96 -5.60 -3.29
CA HIS A 154 7.92 -7.06 -3.29
C HIS A 154 6.65 -7.70 -2.68
N LYS A 155 6.14 -8.71 -3.41
CA LYS A 155 4.89 -9.42 -3.10
C LYS A 155 4.85 -10.08 -1.71
N GLU A 156 5.99 -10.56 -1.22
CA GLU A 156 6.08 -11.25 0.08
C GLU A 156 5.95 -10.26 1.25
N SER A 157 6.64 -9.13 1.16
CA SER A 157 6.56 -8.08 2.18
C SER A 157 5.20 -7.39 2.16
N VAL A 158 4.60 -7.23 0.97
CA VAL A 158 3.21 -6.81 0.84
C VAL A 158 2.26 -7.83 1.49
N ALA A 159 2.46 -9.13 1.25
CA ALA A 159 1.63 -10.16 1.87
C ALA A 159 1.75 -10.15 3.39
N ALA A 160 2.97 -10.07 3.93
CA ALA A 160 3.21 -10.01 5.37
C ALA A 160 2.53 -8.79 6.01
N ALA A 161 2.67 -7.61 5.41
CA ALA A 161 2.03 -6.40 5.91
C ALA A 161 0.50 -6.49 5.86
N LEU A 162 -0.08 -7.03 4.77
CA LEU A 162 -1.52 -7.22 4.66
C LEU A 162 -2.05 -8.20 5.71
N LEU A 163 -1.34 -9.29 5.95
CA LEU A 163 -1.73 -10.26 6.97
C LEU A 163 -1.61 -9.69 8.38
N ALA A 164 -0.62 -8.83 8.64
CA ALA A 164 -0.50 -8.11 9.91
C ALA A 164 -1.68 -7.16 10.18
N LEU A 165 -2.39 -6.70 9.14
CA LEU A 165 -3.63 -5.92 9.33
C LEU A 165 -4.76 -6.82 9.85
N ALA A 166 -4.82 -8.08 9.42
CA ALA A 166 -5.93 -8.99 9.76
C ALA A 166 -6.06 -9.26 11.27
N ASP A 167 -4.95 -9.11 12.00
CA ASP A 167 -4.88 -9.38 13.44
C ASP A 167 -5.43 -8.21 14.29
N GLN A 168 -5.92 -7.13 13.66
CA GLN A 168 -6.43 -5.90 14.31
C GLN A 168 -7.96 -5.83 14.45
N THR A 169 -8.64 -6.97 14.25
CA THR A 169 -10.10 -7.06 14.18
C THR A 169 -10.74 -7.18 15.56
#